data_AF-A0A1S9A2V2-F1
#
_entry.id   AF-A0A1S9A2V2-F1
#
_cell.length_a   1.000
_cell.length_b   1.000
_cell.length_c   1.000
_cell.angle_alpha   90.00
_cell.angle_beta   90.00
_cell.angle_gamma   90.00
#
_symmetry.space_group_name_H-M   'P 1'
#
loop_
_entity.id
_entity.type
_entity.pdbx_description
1 polymer ?
#
loop_
_entity_poly.entity_id
_entity_poly.type
_entity_poly.pdbx_seq_one_letter_code
_entity_poly.pdbx_strand_id
1 'polypeptide(L)'
;MKKSGKIQMSSEGFPVGSSSDSRFPYPDTEDWQKAIGAFNFWMSADVTAVEKKGVISYTMKLTIHAEDKYNFNPGMSDIATGTPDDANGNFELTGLGKQFMQKGTSTHTVKWTVKTNTKTP
;
A
#
# COMPACT_ATOMS: atom_id res chain seq x y z
N MET A 1 33.86 7.12 -18.79
CA MET A 1 32.85 8.13 -18.38
C MET A 1 31.75 7.40 -17.61
N LYS A 2 31.37 7.86 -16.41
CA LYS A 2 30.27 7.26 -15.60
C LYS A 2 28.96 7.89 -16.06
N LYS A 3 28.05 7.11 -16.63
CA LYS A 3 26.69 7.58 -16.93
C LYS A 3 25.81 7.27 -15.73
N SER A 4 24.97 8.24 -15.34
CA SER A 4 24.01 8.06 -14.26
C SER A 4 22.65 8.63 -14.64
N GLY A 5 21.58 7.99 -14.19
CA GLY A 5 20.21 8.44 -14.38
C GLY A 5 19.39 8.27 -13.09
N LYS A 6 18.32 9.06 -12.98
CA LYS A 6 17.32 8.96 -11.91
C LYS A 6 15.93 8.91 -12.53
N ILE A 7 15.08 8.02 -12.03
CA ILE A 7 13.66 7.93 -12.38
C ILE A 7 12.85 7.95 -11.08
N GLN A 8 11.72 8.64 -11.12
CA GLN A 8 10.68 8.57 -10.09
C GLN A 8 9.43 7.95 -10.69
N MET A 9 8.77 7.11 -9.92
CA MET A 9 7.55 6.43 -10.33
C MET A 9 6.59 6.30 -9.15
N SER A 10 5.29 6.31 -9.45
CA SER A 10 4.23 6.01 -8.50
C SER A 10 3.26 5.02 -9.14
N SER A 11 2.71 4.12 -8.34
CA SER A 11 1.55 3.32 -8.73
C SER A 11 0.25 4.09 -8.53
N GLU A 12 -0.82 3.55 -9.09
CA GLU A 12 -2.19 3.82 -8.63
C GLU A 12 -2.42 3.18 -7.24
N GLY A 13 -3.59 3.46 -6.66
CA GLY A 13 -4.03 2.84 -5.41
C GLY A 13 -4.56 1.44 -5.63
N PHE A 14 -4.20 0.53 -4.72
CA PHE A 14 -4.69 -0.84 -4.67
C PHE A 14 -5.60 -1.02 -3.46
N PRO A 15 -6.83 -1.53 -3.66
CA PRO A 15 -7.72 -1.83 -2.56
C PRO A 15 -7.38 -3.19 -1.95
N VAL A 16 -7.22 -3.22 -0.62
CA VAL A 16 -7.11 -4.45 0.18
C VAL A 16 -8.50 -4.82 0.68
N GLY A 17 -8.85 -6.10 0.61
CA GLY A 17 -10.14 -6.59 1.04
C GLY A 17 -11.27 -6.45 0.03
N SER A 18 -10.96 -6.03 -1.21
CA SER A 18 -11.95 -6.03 -2.30
C SER A 18 -12.14 -7.45 -2.85
N SER A 19 -13.39 -7.84 -3.11
CA SER A 19 -13.72 -9.08 -3.82
C SER A 19 -13.20 -9.11 -5.27
N SER A 20 -12.77 -7.97 -5.81
CA SER A 20 -12.26 -7.83 -7.17
C SER A 20 -10.78 -8.20 -7.33
N ASP A 21 -10.00 -8.32 -6.25
CA ASP A 21 -8.56 -8.58 -6.32
C ASP A 21 -8.08 -9.53 -5.22
N SER A 22 -7.93 -10.80 -5.57
CA SER A 22 -7.51 -11.86 -4.64
C SER A 22 -6.04 -11.76 -4.21
N ARG A 23 -5.24 -10.85 -4.79
CA ARG A 23 -3.84 -10.66 -4.38
C ARG A 23 -3.74 -9.93 -3.04
N PHE A 24 -4.78 -9.17 -2.68
CA PHE A 24 -4.84 -8.38 -1.46
C PHE A 24 -6.11 -8.71 -0.68
N PRO A 25 -6.20 -9.93 -0.10
CA PRO A 25 -7.40 -10.38 0.60
C PRO A 25 -7.68 -9.53 1.85
N TYR A 26 -8.92 -9.60 2.33
CA TYR A 26 -9.30 -9.03 3.62
C TYR A 26 -8.55 -9.78 4.74
N PRO A 27 -8.21 -9.13 5.87
CA PRO A 27 -7.50 -9.81 6.96
C PRO A 27 -8.26 -11.05 7.47
N ASP A 28 -7.54 -12.13 7.74
CA ASP A 28 -8.16 -13.41 8.08
C ASP A 28 -8.65 -13.50 9.53
N THR A 29 -7.97 -12.85 10.48
CA THR A 29 -8.28 -12.96 11.92
C THR A 29 -9.07 -11.76 12.42
N GLU A 30 -10.02 -11.99 13.31
CA GLU A 30 -10.88 -10.94 13.90
C GLU A 30 -10.08 -9.74 14.43
N ASP A 31 -8.97 -9.97 15.13
CA ASP A 31 -8.12 -8.90 15.64
C ASP A 31 -7.59 -7.99 14.51
N TRP A 32 -7.15 -8.57 13.39
CA TRP A 32 -6.65 -7.79 12.25
C TRP A 32 -7.78 -7.13 11.45
N GLN A 33 -8.94 -7.78 11.37
CA GLN A 33 -10.14 -7.21 10.76
C GLN A 33 -10.58 -5.94 11.52
N LYS A 34 -10.53 -5.97 12.85
CA LYS A 34 -10.86 -4.82 13.71
C LYS A 34 -9.77 -3.76 13.75
N ALA A 35 -8.50 -4.15 13.65
CA ALA A 35 -7.39 -3.22 13.73
C ALA A 35 -7.24 -2.34 12.47
N ILE A 36 -7.33 -2.95 11.28
CA ILE A 36 -7.07 -2.26 10.00
C ILE A 36 -8.12 -2.55 8.91
N GLY A 37 -8.79 -3.71 8.96
CA GLY A 37 -9.84 -4.06 8.01
C GLY A 37 -9.42 -3.92 6.53
N ALA A 38 -10.30 -3.33 5.72
CA ALA A 38 -10.06 -3.03 4.31
C ALA A 38 -9.48 -1.63 4.19
N PHE A 39 -8.43 -1.48 3.38
CA PHE A 39 -7.71 -0.21 3.24
C PHE A 39 -7.14 -0.04 1.84
N ASN A 40 -6.61 1.14 1.52
CA ASN A 40 -5.93 1.36 0.25
C ASN A 40 -4.42 1.53 0.47
N PHE A 41 -3.61 1.02 -0.44
CA PHE A 41 -2.19 1.29 -0.46
C PHE A 41 -1.70 1.68 -1.85
N TRP A 42 -0.60 2.43 -1.91
CA TRP A 42 0.09 2.76 -3.16
C TRP A 42 1.60 2.78 -2.94
N MET A 43 2.34 2.79 -4.03
CA MET A 43 3.79 2.64 -4.02
C MET A 43 4.43 3.82 -4.75
N SER A 44 5.49 4.38 -4.18
CA SER A 44 6.36 5.33 -4.85
C SER A 44 7.79 4.81 -4.86
N ALA A 45 8.52 4.99 -5.95
CA ALA A 45 9.92 4.57 -6.01
C ALA A 45 10.83 5.60 -6.64
N ASP A 46 12.01 5.77 -6.03
CA ASP A 46 13.16 6.47 -6.60
C ASP A 46 14.17 5.45 -7.09
N VAL A 47 14.40 5.38 -8.40
CA VAL A 47 15.39 4.49 -9.02
C VAL A 47 16.59 5.30 -9.47
N THR A 48 17.78 4.87 -9.05
CA THR A 48 19.06 5.39 -9.55
C THR A 48 19.78 4.33 -10.36
N ALA A 49 20.37 4.73 -11.48
CA ALA A 49 21.13 3.86 -12.35
C ALA A 49 22.56 4.39 -12.49
N VAL A 50 23.54 3.49 -12.45
CA VAL A 50 24.96 3.81 -12.68
C VAL A 50 25.54 2.80 -13.66
N GLU A 51 26.02 3.29 -14.81
CA GLU A 51 26.72 2.46 -15.78
C GLU A 51 28.23 2.49 -15.54
N LYS A 52 28.83 1.30 -15.45
CA LYS A 52 30.28 1.11 -15.36
C LYS A 52 30.69 -0.16 -16.10
N LYS A 53 31.62 -0.02 -17.07
CA LYS A 53 32.20 -1.13 -17.83
C LYS A 53 31.15 -2.07 -18.46
N GLY A 54 30.11 -1.50 -19.08
CA GLY A 54 29.06 -2.28 -19.74
C GLY A 54 28.09 -3.01 -18.80
N VAL A 55 28.04 -2.59 -17.53
CA VAL A 55 27.05 -3.05 -16.55
C VAL A 55 26.34 -1.84 -15.98
N ILE A 56 25.01 -1.87 -15.97
CA ILE A 56 24.18 -0.88 -15.29
C ILE A 56 23.76 -1.46 -13.95
N SER A 57 24.13 -0.78 -12.87
CA SER A 57 23.66 -1.09 -11.52
C SER A 57 22.51 -0.17 -11.15
N TYR A 58 21.40 -0.75 -10.72
CA TYR A 58 20.22 -0.04 -10.26
C TYR A 58 20.09 -0.12 -8.74
N THR A 59 19.67 0.97 -8.12
CA THR A 59 19.23 1.00 -6.73
C THR A 59 17.89 1.71 -6.66
N MET A 60 16.86 0.98 -6.24
CA MET A 60 15.51 1.48 -6.04
C MET A 60 15.23 1.64 -4.56
N LYS A 61 14.84 2.83 -4.14
CA LYS A 61 14.18 3.07 -2.86
C LYS A 61 12.68 3.03 -3.09
N LEU A 62 12.05 1.95 -2.68
CA LEU A 62 10.61 1.75 -2.76
C LEU A 62 9.97 2.17 -1.42
N THR A 63 8.93 2.98 -1.49
CA THR A 63 8.09 3.36 -0.35
C THR A 63 6.67 2.87 -0.62
N ILE A 64 6.12 2.07 0.30
CA ILE A 64 4.72 1.63 0.30
C ILE A 64 3.99 2.52 1.30
N HIS A 65 2.90 3.14 0.86
CA HIS A 65 2.04 3.99 1.66
C HIS A 65 0.69 3.29 1.81
N ALA A 66 0.13 3.28 3.01
CA ALA A 66 -1.18 2.71 3.29
C ALA A 66 -2.04 3.75 4.01
N GLU A 67 -3.30 3.85 3.63
CA GLU A 67 -4.30 4.68 4.29
C GLU A 67 -5.58 3.87 4.52
N ASP A 68 -6.04 3.92 5.76
CA ASP A 68 -7.35 3.42 6.18
C ASP A 68 -8.12 4.56 6.85
N LYS A 69 -9.44 4.59 6.62
CA LYS A 69 -10.35 5.48 7.33
C LYS A 69 -11.31 4.62 8.14
N TYR A 70 -11.05 4.55 9.43
CA TYR A 70 -12.01 3.96 10.35
C TYR A 70 -13.22 4.89 10.49
N ASN A 71 -14.38 4.43 10.04
CA ASN A 71 -15.65 5.13 10.13
C ASN A 71 -16.82 4.14 10.33
N PHE A 72 -17.91 4.62 10.93
CA PHE A 72 -19.12 3.83 11.13
C PHE A 72 -20.00 3.89 9.88
N ASN A 73 -19.71 3.06 8.88
CA ASN A 73 -20.39 3.12 7.58
C ASN A 73 -21.86 2.63 7.70
N PRO A 74 -22.86 3.48 7.42
CA PRO A 74 -24.26 3.06 7.46
C PRO A 74 -24.52 1.91 6.49
N GLY A 75 -25.17 0.84 6.97
CA GLY A 75 -25.50 -0.34 6.16
C GLY A 75 -24.42 -1.43 6.12
N MET A 76 -23.28 -1.22 6.79
CA MET A 76 -22.31 -2.29 7.07
C MET A 76 -22.68 -3.00 8.38
N SER A 77 -22.14 -4.19 8.60
CA SER A 77 -22.32 -4.95 9.84
C SER A 77 -21.03 -5.66 10.18
N ASP A 78 -20.76 -5.80 11.46
CA ASP A 78 -19.63 -6.57 11.96
C ASP A 78 -19.71 -8.00 11.42
N ILE A 79 -18.62 -8.45 10.78
CA ILE A 79 -18.59 -9.73 10.05
C ILE A 79 -18.76 -10.92 11.01
N ALA A 80 -18.27 -10.81 12.25
CA ALA A 80 -18.29 -11.90 13.22
C ALA A 80 -19.63 -12.01 13.97
N THR A 81 -20.24 -10.88 14.32
CA THR A 81 -21.42 -10.81 15.19
C THR A 81 -22.70 -10.46 14.44
N GLY A 82 -22.60 -9.92 13.23
CA GLY A 82 -23.72 -9.39 12.47
C GLY A 82 -24.31 -8.11 13.06
N THR A 83 -23.65 -7.50 14.06
CA THR A 83 -24.11 -6.25 14.67
C THR A 83 -24.05 -5.14 13.62
N PRO A 84 -25.17 -4.48 13.30
CA PRO A 84 -25.18 -3.38 12.36
C PRO A 84 -24.27 -2.22 12.82
N ASP A 85 -23.51 -1.64 11.90
CA ASP A 85 -22.60 -0.52 12.19
C ASP A 85 -23.36 0.74 12.62
N ASP A 86 -24.67 0.85 12.35
CA ASP A 86 -25.52 1.94 12.82
C ASP A 86 -25.71 1.93 14.36
N ALA A 87 -25.62 0.76 15.00
CA ALA A 87 -25.61 0.62 16.45
C ALA A 87 -24.35 1.25 17.05
N ASN A 88 -23.20 1.12 16.36
CA ASN A 88 -21.93 1.72 16.74
C ASN A 88 -21.79 3.18 16.27
N GLY A 89 -22.45 3.57 15.18
CA GLY A 89 -22.52 4.95 14.70
C GLY A 89 -23.16 5.92 15.70
N ASN A 90 -24.01 5.41 16.60
CA ASN A 90 -24.52 6.17 17.74
C ASN A 90 -23.41 6.66 18.69
N PHE A 91 -22.27 5.98 18.77
CA PHE A 91 -21.12 6.47 19.53
C PHE A 91 -20.51 7.73 18.91
N GLU A 92 -20.48 7.84 17.59
CA GLU A 92 -20.07 9.09 16.92
C GLU A 92 -21.05 10.23 17.24
N LEU A 93 -22.35 9.97 17.12
CA LEU A 93 -23.41 10.98 17.36
C LEU A 93 -23.44 11.47 18.82
N THR A 94 -23.13 10.59 19.77
CA THR A 94 -23.06 10.93 21.21
C THR A 94 -21.68 11.43 21.64
N GLY A 95 -20.69 11.45 20.74
CA GLY A 95 -19.31 11.89 21.01
C GLY A 95 -18.47 10.87 21.80
N LEU A 96 -18.97 9.65 21.99
CA LEU A 96 -18.28 8.54 22.63
C LEU A 96 -17.32 7.79 21.67
N GLY A 97 -17.46 8.02 20.36
CA GLY A 97 -16.58 7.55 19.30
C GLY A 97 -16.18 8.69 18.36
N LYS A 98 -15.04 8.54 17.67
CA LYS A 98 -14.58 9.46 16.63
C LYS A 98 -14.02 8.68 15.45
N GLN A 99 -14.41 9.02 14.23
CA GLN A 99 -13.70 8.58 13.03
C GLN A 99 -12.24 9.07 13.06
N PHE A 100 -11.32 8.26 12.54
CA PHE A 100 -9.92 8.64 12.46
C PHE A 100 -9.26 8.05 11.21
N MET A 101 -8.24 8.76 10.73
CA MET A 101 -7.39 8.30 9.65
C MET A 101 -6.22 7.52 10.23
N GLN A 102 -6.02 6.31 9.75
CA GLN A 102 -4.80 5.55 9.98
C GLN A 102 -3.90 5.66 8.76
N LYS A 103 -2.61 5.88 8.99
CA LYS A 103 -1.61 5.98 7.93
C LYS A 103 -0.41 5.12 8.27
N GLY A 104 0.07 4.34 7.30
CA GLY A 104 1.23 3.48 7.43
C GLY A 104 2.23 3.72 6.31
N THR A 105 3.52 3.53 6.59
CA THR A 105 4.57 3.61 5.57
C THR A 105 5.64 2.55 5.80
N SER A 106 6.00 1.81 4.74
CA SER A 106 7.14 0.88 4.74
C SER A 106 8.12 1.27 3.65
N THR A 107 9.42 1.07 3.87
CA THR A 107 10.46 1.36 2.88
C THR A 107 11.34 0.14 2.64
N HIS A 108 11.59 -0.18 1.36
CA HIS A 108 12.46 -1.25 0.93
C HIS A 108 13.53 -0.73 -0.04
N THR A 109 14.73 -1.29 0.03
CA THR A 109 15.78 -1.01 -0.95
C THR A 109 16.01 -2.25 -1.81
N VAL A 110 15.78 -2.11 -3.11
CA VAL A 110 15.99 -3.18 -4.09
C VAL A 110 17.17 -2.81 -4.98
N LYS A 111 18.08 -3.76 -5.18
CA LYS A 111 19.27 -3.56 -6.02
C LYS A 111 19.36 -4.68 -7.05
N TRP A 112 19.61 -4.30 -8.31
CA TRP A 112 19.84 -5.26 -9.39
C TRP A 112 20.85 -4.72 -10.40
N THR A 113 21.37 -5.61 -11.24
CA THR A 113 22.32 -5.25 -12.30
C THR A 113 21.87 -5.80 -13.64
N VAL A 114 22.17 -5.07 -14.71
CA VAL A 114 21.88 -5.45 -16.10
C VAL A 114 23.16 -5.31 -16.91
N LYS A 115 23.55 -6.35 -17.64
CA LYS A 115 24.65 -6.26 -18.61
C LYS A 115 24.15 -5.57 -19.87
N THR A 116 24.86 -4.55 -20.34
CA THR A 116 24.57 -3.94 -21.64
C THR A 116 25.15 -4.87 -22.71
N ASN A 117 24.36 -5.83 -23.19
CA ASN A 117 24.76 -6.61 -24.34
C ASN A 117 24.71 -5.70 -25.56
N THR A 118 25.87 -5.28 -26.07
CA THR A 118 25.98 -4.67 -27.40
C THR A 118 25.75 -5.75 -28.45
N LYS A 119 24.49 -6.08 -28.73
CA LYS A 119 24.06 -6.62 -30.02
C LYS A 119 22.88 -5.79 -30.50
N THR A 120 23.21 -4.71 -31.22
CA THR A 120 22.29 -4.03 -32.11
C THR A 120 21.94 -4.97 -33.27
N PRO A 121 20.67 -5.07 -33.71
CA PRO A 121 20.36 -5.42 -35.10
C PRO A 121 20.98 -4.40 -36.06
#